data_AF-A0AAW3UUG0-F1
#
_entry.id   AF-A0AAW3UUG0-F1
#
_cell.length_a   1.000
_cell.length_b   1.000
_cell.length_c   1.000
_cell.angle_alpha   90.00
_cell.angle_beta   90.00
_cell.angle_gamma   90.00
#
_symmetry.space_group_name_H-M   'P 1'
#
loop_
_entity.id
_entity.type
_entity.pdbx_description
1 polymer ?
#
loop_
_entity_poly.entity_id
_entity_poly.type
_entity_poly.pdbx_seq_one_letter_code
_entity_poly.pdbx_strand_id
1 'polypeptide(L)'
;MDPQVEAAVVELALELPAHGQIRIANEVLKRHVLSVSPQGVRSIWLRHDLETMNKRLKALNLRKARDPACDTTWNGREPVSIEGHSRKQFDP
;
A
#
# COMPACT_ATOMS: atom_id res chain seq x y z
N MET A 1 -2.28 27.03 0.03
CA MET A 1 -1.75 26.05 0.99
C MET A 1 -0.27 25.93 0.72
N ASP A 2 0.55 25.85 1.76
CA ASP A 2 1.99 25.70 1.60
C ASP A 2 2.29 24.36 0.89
N PRO A 3 3.04 24.37 -0.23
CA PRO A 3 3.40 23.15 -0.96
C PRO A 3 4.09 22.10 -0.07
N GLN A 4 4.85 22.54 0.93
CA GLN A 4 5.55 21.66 1.86
C GLN A 4 4.56 20.90 2.78
N VAL A 5 3.53 21.60 3.27
CA VAL A 5 2.45 21.01 4.08
C VAL A 5 1.67 19.99 3.26
N GLU A 6 1.36 20.35 2.01
CA GLU A 6 0.58 19.49 1.12
C GLU A 6 1.32 18.19 0.80
N ALA A 7 2.60 18.27 0.46
CA ALA A 7 3.44 17.11 0.19
C ALA A 7 3.55 16.18 1.41
N ALA A 8 3.81 16.75 2.60
CA ALA A 8 3.87 16.00 3.86
C ALA A 8 2.57 15.24 4.17
N VAL A 9 1.42 15.90 3.98
CA VAL A 9 0.10 15.27 4.21
C VAL A 9 -0.14 14.12 3.23
N VAL A 10 0.23 14.28 1.96
CA VAL A 10 0.06 13.25 0.93
C VAL A 10 0.96 12.05 1.22
N GLU A 11 2.23 12.29 1.58
CA GLU A 11 3.18 11.23 1.91
C GLU A 11 2.71 10.41 3.12
N LEU A 12 2.32 11.09 4.20
CA LEU A 12 1.80 10.45 5.41
C LEU A 12 0.50 9.70 5.17
N ALA A 13 -0.37 10.20 4.29
CA ALA A 13 -1.61 9.51 3.93
C ALA A 13 -1.35 8.21 3.14
N LEU A 14 -0.25 8.13 2.41
CA LEU A 14 0.16 6.92 1.69
C LEU A 14 0.91 5.93 2.60
N GLU A 15 1.76 6.44 3.50
CA GLU A 15 2.50 5.62 4.47
C GLU A 15 1.57 5.02 5.53
N LEU A 16 0.62 5.82 6.02
CA LEU A 16 -0.30 5.48 7.11
C LEU A 16 -1.75 5.61 6.64
N PRO A 17 -2.22 4.77 5.71
CA PRO A 17 -3.56 4.92 5.12
C PRO A 17 -4.68 4.69 6.16
N ALA A 18 -4.37 4.00 7.27
CA ALA A 18 -5.24 3.79 8.44
C ALA A 18 -5.43 5.02 9.33
N HIS A 19 -4.62 6.06 9.18
CA HIS A 19 -4.74 7.24 10.00
C HIS A 19 -5.87 8.15 9.49
N GLY A 20 -6.75 8.55 10.41
CA GLY A 20 -7.78 9.55 10.15
C GLY A 20 -7.21 10.98 10.11
N GLN A 21 -8.06 11.95 9.80
CA GLN A 21 -7.69 13.37 9.62
C GLN A 21 -6.90 13.94 10.81
N ILE A 22 -7.35 13.66 12.04
CA ILE A 22 -6.71 14.13 13.28
C ILE A 22 -5.34 13.48 13.49
N ARG A 23 -5.22 12.17 13.23
CA ARG A 23 -3.96 11.46 13.40
C ARG A 23 -2.91 11.94 12.41
N ILE A 24 -3.29 12.16 11.15
CA ILE A 24 -2.38 12.74 10.15
C ILE A 24 -1.96 14.17 10.54
N ALA A 25 -2.88 15.01 11.00
CA ALA A 25 -2.53 16.35 11.48
C ALA A 25 -1.49 16.32 12.61
N ASN A 26 -1.63 15.39 13.56
CA ASN A 26 -0.66 15.21 14.64
C ASN A 26 0.69 14.68 14.13
N GLU A 27 0.70 13.78 13.14
CA GLU A 27 1.95 13.29 12.56
C GLU A 27 2.67 14.36 11.74
N VAL A 28 1.94 15.24 11.03
CA VAL A 28 2.54 16.39 10.34
C VAL A 28 3.21 17.33 11.34
N LEU A 29 2.54 17.60 12.48
CA LEU A 29 3.10 18.42 13.54
C LEU A 29 4.37 17.79 14.13
N LYS A 30 4.38 16.48 14.36
CA LYS A 30 5.54 15.78 14.92
C LYS A 30 6.73 15.70 13.95
N ARG A 31 6.49 15.38 12.68
CA ARG A 31 7.57 15.09 11.71
C ARG A 31 8.06 16.35 11.01
N HIS A 32 7.19 17.31 10.76
CA HIS A 32 7.50 18.50 9.97
C HIS A 32 7.44 19.79 10.79
N VAL A 33 7.04 19.75 12.06
CA VAL A 33 6.89 20.93 12.95
C VAL A 33 5.87 21.93 12.38
N LEU A 34 4.91 21.45 11.60
CA LEU A 34 3.88 22.25 10.94
C LEU A 34 2.49 21.92 11.52
N SER A 35 1.71 22.95 11.85
CA SER A 35 0.34 22.77 12.33
C SER A 35 -0.64 22.79 11.16
N VAL A 36 -1.51 21.78 11.08
CA VAL A 36 -2.55 21.68 10.05
C VAL A 36 -3.85 21.29 10.72
N SER A 37 -4.94 21.96 10.36
CA SER A 37 -6.25 21.57 10.86
C SER A 37 -6.73 20.25 10.22
N PRO A 38 -7.51 19.42 10.91
CA PRO A 38 -8.12 18.22 10.31
C PRO A 38 -8.94 18.53 9.05
N GLN A 39 -9.61 19.69 9.01
CA GLN A 39 -10.33 20.18 7.83
C GLN A 39 -9.38 20.50 6.66
N GLY A 40 -8.22 21.09 6.94
CA GLY A 40 -7.17 21.32 5.95
C GLY A 40 -6.64 20.01 5.36
N VAL A 41 -6.43 18.99 6.21
CA VAL A 41 -6.06 17.63 5.78
C VAL A 41 -7.12 17.03 4.86
N ARG A 42 -8.41 17.16 5.20
CA ARG A 42 -9.51 16.68 4.34
C ARG A 42 -9.53 17.39 2.99
N SER A 43 -9.33 18.71 2.96
CA SER A 43 -9.28 19.48 1.71
C SER A 43 -8.12 19.04 0.80
N ILE A 44 -6.95 18.74 1.38
CA ILE A 44 -5.82 18.16 0.64
C ILE A 44 -6.20 16.78 0.10
N TRP A 45 -6.79 15.92 0.91
CA TRP A 45 -7.21 14.59 0.45
C TRP A 45 -8.20 14.63 -0.71
N LEU A 46 -9.14 15.56 -0.72
CA LEU A 46 -10.10 15.72 -1.83
C LEU A 46 -9.40 16.10 -3.14
N ARG A 47 -8.36 16.94 -3.07
CA ARG A 47 -7.58 17.37 -4.25
C ARG A 47 -6.70 16.26 -4.83
N HIS A 48 -6.30 15.30 -3.99
CA HIS A 48 -5.42 14.18 -4.37
C HIS A 48 -6.14 12.84 -4.50
N ASP A 49 -7.48 12.84 -4.47
CA ASP A 49 -8.29 11.61 -4.47
C ASP A 49 -7.96 10.65 -3.31
N LEU A 50 -7.48 11.13 -2.17
CA LEU A 50 -7.13 10.35 -0.98
C LEU A 50 -8.18 10.41 0.13
N GLU A 51 -9.43 10.74 -0.21
CA GLU A 51 -10.54 10.92 0.74
C GLU A 51 -10.89 9.66 1.55
N THR A 52 -10.74 8.48 0.96
CA THR A 52 -11.02 7.19 1.60
C THR A 52 -9.78 6.32 1.68
N MET A 53 -9.77 5.42 2.67
CA MET A 53 -8.77 4.37 2.81
C MET A 53 -8.58 3.58 1.51
N ASN A 54 -9.67 3.17 0.86
CA ASN A 54 -9.62 2.39 -0.38
C ASN A 54 -8.86 3.13 -1.49
N LYS A 55 -9.10 4.44 -1.65
CA LYS A 55 -8.36 5.24 -2.63
C LYS A 55 -6.87 5.39 -2.25
N ARG A 56 -6.55 5.54 -0.96
CA ARG A 56 -5.14 5.55 -0.49
C ARG A 56 -4.43 4.23 -0.75
N LEU A 57 -5.08 3.10 -0.48
CA LEU A 57 -4.53 1.77 -0.76
C LEU A 57 -4.32 1.57 -2.27
N LYS A 58 -5.26 2.03 -3.10
CA LYS A 58 -5.10 2.01 -4.56
C LYS A 58 -3.90 2.84 -5.01
N ALA A 59 -3.75 4.06 -4.49
CA ALA A 59 -2.60 4.92 -4.77
C ALA A 59 -1.27 4.29 -4.29
N LEU A 60 -1.27 3.66 -3.11
CA LEU A 60 -0.11 2.94 -2.59
C LEU A 60 0.26 1.75 -3.47
N ASN A 61 -0.73 0.96 -3.92
CA ASN A 61 -0.50 -0.17 -4.81
C ASN A 61 0.02 0.29 -6.19
N LEU A 62 -0.50 1.37 -6.75
CA LEU A 62 0.02 1.96 -7.99
C LEU A 62 1.48 2.42 -7.83
N ARG A 63 1.80 3.06 -6.69
CA ARG A 63 3.17 3.48 -6.35
C ARG A 63 4.11 2.28 -6.21
N LYS A 64 3.65 1.18 -5.59
CA LYS A 64 4.42 -0.07 -5.45
C LYS A 64 4.57 -0.81 -6.77
N ALA A 65 3.53 -0.90 -7.59
CA ALA A 65 3.56 -1.56 -8.89
C ALA A 65 4.48 -0.87 -9.90
N ARG A 66 4.69 0.44 -9.74
CA ARG A 66 5.68 1.19 -10.53
C ARG A 66 7.13 0.88 -10.12
N ASP A 67 7.33 0.28 -8.94
CA ASP A 67 8.64 -0.16 -8.49
C ASP A 67 8.84 -1.61 -8.95
N PRO A 68 9.63 -1.87 -10.02
CA PRO A 68 9.74 -3.20 -10.62
C PRO A 68 10.44 -4.23 -9.70
N ALA A 69 10.86 -3.83 -8.50
CA ALA A 69 11.52 -4.68 -7.54
C ALA A 69 10.60 -5.67 -6.80
N CYS A 70 9.26 -5.54 -6.90
CA CYS A 70 8.33 -6.45 -6.21
C CYS A 70 7.65 -7.50 -7.10
N ASP A 71 8.10 -7.69 -8.35
CA ASP A 71 7.80 -8.93 -9.08
C ASP A 71 8.66 -10.07 -8.53
N THR A 72 8.44 -10.47 -7.27
CA THR A 72 8.80 -11.83 -6.88
C THR A 72 7.79 -12.75 -7.53
N THR A 73 8.03 -13.05 -8.80
CA THR A 73 7.66 -14.34 -9.37
C THR A 73 8.08 -15.39 -8.34
N TRP A 74 7.09 -15.93 -7.63
CA TRP A 74 7.25 -17.07 -6.75
C TRP A 74 7.49 -18.28 -7.66
N ASN A 75 8.69 -18.35 -8.22
CA ASN A 75 9.14 -19.41 -9.11
C ASN A 75 9.61 -20.57 -8.23
N GLY A 76 8.69 -21.46 -7.82
CA GLY A 76 9.07 -22.50 -6.86
C GLY A 76 8.02 -23.53 -6.42
N ARG A 77 6.91 -23.70 -7.15
CA ARG A 77 6.07 -24.90 -7.01
C ARG A 77 5.66 -25.39 -8.39
N GLU A 78 6.57 -26.10 -9.04
CA GLU A 78 6.14 -27.12 -10.01
C GLU A 78 5.21 -28.11 -9.29
N PRO A 79 4.11 -28.56 -9.92
CA PRO A 79 3.32 -29.65 -9.38
C PRO A 79 4.23 -30.87 -9.28
N VAL A 80 4.31 -31.48 -8.09
CA VAL A 80 5.05 -32.72 -7.91
C VAL A 80 4.41 -33.80 -8.79
N SER A 81 5.05 -34.12 -9.91
CA SER A 81 4.74 -35.31 -10.69
C SER A 81 5.14 -36.53 -9.88
N ILE A 82 4.18 -37.09 -9.13
CA ILE A 82 4.29 -38.41 -8.52
C ILE A 82 4.11 -39.48 -9.61
N GLU A 83 5.11 -39.63 -10.48
CA GLU A 83 5.31 -40.88 -11.21
C GLU A 83 6.24 -41.77 -10.40
N GLY A 84 5.72 -42.93 -9.97
CA GLY A 84 6.54 -43.95 -9.32
C GLY A 84 5.84 -44.76 -8.24
N HIS A 85 4.71 -45.39 -8.56
CA HIS A 85 4.33 -46.62 -7.87
C HIS A 85 4.05 -47.71 -8.89
N SER A 86 5.09 -48.52 -9.10
CA SER A 86 5.08 -49.81 -9.77
C SER A 86 3.92 -50.65 -9.23
N ARG A 87 2.86 -50.83 -10.03
CA ARG A 87 1.90 -51.91 -9.81
C ARG A 87 2.34 -53.07 -10.67
N LYS A 88 2.90 -54.08 -10.00
CA LYS A 88 3.23 -55.39 -10.54
C LYS A 88 2.01 -55.92 -11.30
N GLN A 89 2.21 -56.25 -12.57
CA GLN A 89 1.32 -57.10 -13.34
C GLN A 89 1.33 -58.48 -12.66
N PHE A 90 0.21 -58.86 -12.05
CA PHE A 90 -0.03 -60.22 -11.54
C PHE A 90 -1.08 -60.81 -12.48
N ASP A 91 -0.64 -61.69 -13.37
CA ASP A 91 -1.50 -62.53 -14.21
C ASP A 91 -1.50 -63.96 -13.61
N PRO A 92 -2.60 -64.71 -13.75
CA PRO A 92 -2.97 -65.86 -12.90
C PRO A 92 -2.11 -67.12 -13.02
#